data_AF-A0AAN6JV19-F1
#
_entry.id   AF-A0AAN6JV19-F1
#
_cell.length_a   1.000
_cell.length_b   1.000
_cell.length_c   1.000
_cell.angle_alpha   90.00
_cell.angle_beta   90.00
_cell.angle_gamma   90.00
#
_symmetry.space_group_name_H-M   'P 1'
#
loop_
_entity.id
_entity.type
_entity.pdbx_description
1 polymer ?
#
loop_
_entity_poly.entity_id
_entity_poly.type
_entity_poly.pdbx_seq_one_letter_code
_entity_poly.pdbx_strand_id
1 'polypeptide(L)'
;MWSAGPYVPDALAVHTAATTELQDEVAAAGPSVPRRKYVRDGSNRRRTERDEQQENGGAGVHNIDLKNEEWKYDVIPEIWEGKNVADFVDPDILERLDALEREEERFGAEGFYDDLEGEGEEDEDEETLALRGAAEVIEAREAAAHAASQHKKKSKNRRVIPRKLQNRTLG
;
A
#
# COMPACT_ATOMS: atom_id res chain seq x y z
N MET A 1 41.74 43.96 56.71
CA MET A 1 42.26 44.10 55.34
C MET A 1 41.22 43.56 54.37
N TRP A 2 40.55 44.42 53.61
CA TRP A 2 39.58 44.03 52.59
C TRP A 2 40.27 44.19 51.23
N SER A 3 40.34 43.12 50.44
CA SER A 3 40.91 43.14 49.10
C SER A 3 39.79 43.41 48.10
N ALA A 4 39.81 44.59 47.47
CA ALA A 4 38.91 44.92 46.37
C ALA A 4 39.40 44.23 45.09
N GLY A 5 38.53 43.46 44.44
CA GLY A 5 38.80 42.91 43.11
C GLY A 5 38.95 44.01 42.06
N PRO A 6 39.50 43.70 40.87
CA PRO A 6 39.74 44.70 39.83
C PRO A 6 38.44 45.33 39.36
N TYR A 7 38.42 46.67 39.31
CA TYR A 7 37.29 47.47 38.84
C TYR A 7 37.04 47.22 37.34
N VAL A 8 35.89 46.64 37.01
CA VAL A 8 35.40 46.52 35.63
C VAL A 8 34.39 47.64 35.41
N PRO A 9 34.58 48.53 34.43
CA PRO A 9 33.66 49.64 34.18
C PRO A 9 32.32 49.16 33.63
N ASP A 10 31.21 49.68 34.17
CA ASP A 10 29.82 49.33 33.81
C ASP A 10 29.55 49.38 32.29
N ALA A 11 30.23 50.25 31.56
CA ALA A 11 30.07 50.38 30.11
C ALA A 11 30.44 49.11 29.31
N LEU A 12 31.30 48.24 29.86
CA LEU A 12 31.66 46.97 29.23
C LEU A 12 30.73 45.81 29.61
N ALA A 13 29.95 45.95 30.69
CA ALA A 13 28.98 44.93 31.12
C ALA A 13 27.72 44.90 30.24
N VAL A 14 27.39 46.01 29.57
CA VAL A 14 26.16 46.14 28.77
C VAL A 14 26.23 45.36 27.45
N HIS A 15 27.42 45.13 26.88
CA HIS A 15 27.56 44.46 25.58
C HIS A 15 27.43 42.92 25.66
N THR A 16 27.52 42.32 26.84
CA THR A 16 27.33 40.86 27.02
C THR A 16 25.90 40.45 27.33
N ALA A 17 25.00 41.41 27.58
CA ALA A 17 23.62 41.15 27.97
C ALA A 17 22.62 41.17 26.79
N ALA A 18 23.03 41.59 25.60
CA ALA A 18 22.12 41.93 24.50
C ALA A 18 21.82 40.78 23.51
N THR A 19 22.11 39.51 23.85
CA THR A 19 21.76 38.36 22.98
C THR A 19 20.77 37.38 23.63
N THR A 20 20.21 37.69 24.79
CA THR A 20 19.40 36.74 25.58
C THR A 20 17.88 36.91 25.48
N GLU A 21 17.34 37.91 24.78
CA GLU A 21 15.88 38.19 24.83
C GLU A 21 15.07 37.74 23.61
N LEU A 22 15.60 36.88 22.73
CA LEU A 22 14.86 36.35 21.57
C LEU A 22 14.97 34.83 21.41
N GLN A 23 15.04 34.08 22.51
CA GLN A 23 15.02 32.60 22.49
C GLN A 23 14.26 32.00 23.68
N ASP A 24 13.04 32.46 23.95
CA ASP A 24 12.24 31.97 25.11
C ASP A 24 11.04 31.08 24.74
N GLU A 25 11.06 30.40 23.58
CA GLU A 25 9.98 29.47 23.20
C GLU A 25 10.44 28.04 22.86
N VAL A 26 11.74 27.68 22.96
CA VAL A 26 12.19 26.31 22.55
C VAL A 26 13.17 25.60 23.51
N ALA A 27 13.29 26.05 24.75
CA ALA A 27 14.14 25.38 25.75
C ALA A 27 13.33 24.66 26.85
N ALA A 28 12.21 24.03 26.51
CA ALA A 28 11.41 23.23 27.45
C ALA A 28 11.92 21.78 27.65
N ALA A 29 13.22 21.53 27.44
CA ALA A 29 13.89 20.31 27.86
C ALA A 29 14.99 20.70 28.84
N GLY A 30 14.74 20.50 30.14
CA GLY A 30 15.72 20.79 31.19
C GLY A 30 17.07 20.10 30.94
N PRO A 31 18.15 20.55 31.62
CA PRO A 31 19.49 20.00 31.40
C PRO A 31 19.48 18.48 31.63
N SER A 32 19.92 17.73 30.62
CA SER A 32 20.01 16.27 30.73
C SER A 32 20.99 15.91 31.84
N VAL A 33 20.48 15.26 32.89
CA VAL A 33 21.30 14.91 34.06
C VAL A 33 22.37 13.91 33.61
N PRO A 34 23.68 14.23 33.70
CA PRO A 34 24.71 13.30 33.26
C PRO A 34 24.69 12.04 34.14
N ARG A 35 24.65 10.87 33.51
CA ARG A 35 24.68 9.59 34.23
C ARG A 35 25.94 9.50 35.09
N ARG A 36 25.78 9.02 36.32
CA ARG A 36 26.87 8.75 37.27
C ARG A 36 27.91 7.80 36.65
N LYS A 37 29.20 8.13 36.74
CA LYS A 37 30.31 7.34 36.18
C LYS A 37 30.32 5.93 36.78
N TYR A 38 30.53 4.92 35.94
CA TYR A 38 30.61 3.53 36.36
C TYR A 38 31.91 3.27 37.14
N VAL A 39 31.81 2.66 38.31
CA VAL A 39 32.95 2.26 39.15
C VAL A 39 32.92 0.74 39.27
N ARG A 40 34.03 0.08 38.91
CA ARG A 40 34.12 -1.40 38.84
C ARG A 40 34.03 -2.08 40.21
N ASP A 41 34.60 -1.48 41.25
CA ASP A 41 34.72 -2.03 42.61
C ASP A 41 33.73 -1.39 43.61
N GLY A 42 32.62 -0.85 43.11
CA GLY A 42 31.58 -0.27 43.95
C GLY A 42 30.58 -1.34 44.41
N SER A 43 30.24 -1.36 45.70
CA SER A 43 29.21 -2.26 46.25
C SER A 43 27.83 -2.09 45.59
N ASN A 44 27.54 -0.90 45.05
CA ASN A 44 26.32 -0.59 44.31
C ASN A 44 26.61 -0.36 42.81
N ARG A 45 27.24 -1.35 42.16
CA ARG A 45 27.50 -1.33 40.71
C ARG A 45 26.24 -1.71 39.92
N ARG A 46 25.99 -1.06 38.79
CA ARG A 46 24.93 -1.48 37.86
C ARG A 46 25.28 -2.84 37.28
N ARG A 47 24.29 -3.72 37.18
CA ARG A 47 24.41 -4.99 36.46
C ARG A 47 24.71 -4.72 34.99
N THR A 48 25.68 -5.44 34.44
CA THR A 48 26.07 -5.35 33.04
C THR A 48 25.67 -6.63 32.33
N GLU A 49 25.42 -6.55 31.02
CA GLU A 49 25.13 -7.72 30.17
C GLU A 49 26.19 -8.83 30.31
N ARG A 50 27.44 -8.46 30.62
CA ARG A 50 28.53 -9.41 30.87
C ARG A 50 28.36 -10.22 32.15
N ASP A 51 27.76 -9.63 33.19
CA ASP A 51 27.47 -10.35 34.44
C ASP A 51 26.33 -11.35 34.20
N GLU A 52 25.28 -10.93 33.50
CA GLU A 52 24.11 -11.76 33.17
C GLU A 52 24.48 -12.92 32.23
N GLN A 53 25.33 -12.65 31.24
CA GLN A 53 25.88 -13.69 30.38
C GLN A 53 26.66 -14.75 31.17
N GLN A 54 27.47 -14.35 32.15
CA GLN A 54 28.25 -15.30 32.95
C GLN A 54 27.36 -16.18 33.83
N GLU A 55 26.24 -15.65 34.32
CA GLU A 55 25.27 -16.39 35.11
C GLU A 55 24.44 -17.37 34.25
N ASN A 56 24.10 -16.96 33.03
CA ASN A 56 23.22 -17.71 32.12
C ASN A 56 23.97 -18.64 31.14
N GLY A 57 25.13 -19.18 31.53
CA GLY A 57 25.83 -20.22 30.76
C GLY A 57 27.00 -19.74 29.89
N GLY A 58 27.39 -18.47 29.98
CA GLY A 58 28.63 -17.95 29.39
C GLY A 58 28.55 -17.63 27.90
N ALA A 59 29.70 -17.27 27.33
CA ALA A 59 29.80 -16.89 25.92
C ALA A 59 29.49 -18.08 25.01
N GLY A 60 28.48 -17.93 24.15
CA GLY A 60 28.05 -18.93 23.17
C GLY A 60 26.79 -19.71 23.53
N VAL A 61 26.30 -19.63 24.78
CA VAL A 61 25.04 -20.28 25.22
C VAL A 61 23.98 -19.25 25.57
N HIS A 62 24.35 -18.12 26.18
CA HIS A 62 23.40 -17.07 26.53
C HIS A 62 22.81 -16.41 25.28
N ASN A 63 21.50 -16.59 25.07
CA ASN A 63 20.72 -15.82 24.10
C ASN A 63 20.08 -14.63 24.82
N ILE A 64 20.43 -13.41 24.40
CA ILE A 64 19.97 -12.17 25.02
C ILE A 64 18.56 -11.91 24.54
N ASP A 65 17.57 -12.13 25.40
CA ASP A 65 16.18 -11.79 25.11
C ASP A 65 15.89 -10.34 25.51
N LEU A 66 15.56 -9.49 24.54
CA LEU A 66 15.59 -8.03 24.69
C LEU A 66 14.33 -7.43 25.33
N LYS A 67 13.73 -8.10 26.33
CA LYS A 67 12.61 -7.68 27.24
C LYS A 67 11.20 -8.17 26.87
N ASN A 68 10.41 -8.41 27.93
CA ASN A 68 8.99 -8.79 27.92
C ASN A 68 8.02 -7.57 27.96
N GLU A 69 7.25 -7.40 26.88
CA GLU A 69 5.93 -6.76 26.81
C GLU A 69 5.10 -7.64 25.84
N GLU A 70 3.83 -7.89 26.14
CA GLU A 70 3.01 -8.94 25.46
C GLU A 70 2.98 -8.82 23.93
N TRP A 71 2.97 -7.60 23.41
CA TRP A 71 2.88 -7.26 21.98
C TRP A 71 4.24 -6.98 21.32
N LYS A 72 5.34 -7.09 22.07
CA LYS A 72 6.68 -6.71 21.57
C LYS A 72 7.28 -7.74 20.61
N TYR A 73 6.87 -8.99 20.75
CA TYR A 73 7.26 -10.09 19.87
C TYR A 73 6.26 -10.33 18.74
N ASP A 74 5.23 -9.49 18.64
CA ASP A 74 4.29 -9.56 17.51
C ASP A 74 5.04 -9.24 16.22
N VAL A 75 4.86 -10.10 15.22
CA VAL A 75 5.51 -9.96 13.92
C VAL A 75 4.75 -8.92 13.12
N ILE A 76 5.43 -7.83 12.75
CA ILE A 76 4.88 -6.82 11.85
C ILE A 76 4.85 -7.41 10.42
N PRO A 77 3.68 -7.45 9.76
CA PRO A 77 3.61 -7.90 8.37
C PRO A 77 4.28 -6.88 7.45
N GLU A 78 5.11 -7.36 6.51
CA GLU A 78 5.82 -6.50 5.56
C GLU A 78 5.07 -6.34 4.23
N ILE A 79 4.44 -7.42 3.74
CA ILE A 79 3.80 -7.46 2.42
C ILE A 79 2.39 -8.03 2.54
N TRP A 80 1.42 -7.35 1.93
CA TRP A 80 0.04 -7.79 1.79
C TRP A 80 -0.42 -7.61 0.34
N GLU A 81 -0.90 -8.67 -0.31
CA GLU A 81 -1.39 -8.65 -1.71
C GLU A 81 -0.45 -7.97 -2.72
N GLY A 82 0.87 -8.09 -2.50
CA GLY A 82 1.90 -7.47 -3.35
C GLY A 82 2.14 -5.97 -3.08
N LYS A 83 1.51 -5.41 -2.05
CA LYS A 83 1.74 -4.04 -1.55
C LYS A 83 2.53 -4.07 -0.24
N ASN A 84 3.32 -3.04 0.02
CA ASN A 84 4.08 -2.90 1.27
C ASN A 84 3.18 -2.29 2.35
N VAL A 85 3.14 -2.90 3.54
CA VAL A 85 2.31 -2.42 4.65
C VAL A 85 2.83 -1.10 5.22
N ALA A 86 4.14 -0.86 5.20
CA ALA A 86 4.76 0.35 5.76
C ALA A 86 4.31 1.63 5.07
N ASP A 87 3.90 1.56 3.79
CA ASP A 87 3.41 2.71 3.03
C ASP A 87 2.02 3.18 3.50
N PHE A 88 1.28 2.34 4.24
CA PHE A 88 -0.09 2.62 4.70
C PHE A 88 -0.18 2.89 6.22
N VAL A 89 0.96 2.99 6.93
CA VAL A 89 0.99 3.28 8.37
C VAL A 89 1.06 4.80 8.59
N ASP A 90 -0.10 5.43 8.83
CA ASP A 90 -0.23 6.87 9.13
C ASP A 90 -1.13 7.07 10.37
N PRO A 91 -0.80 7.97 11.33
CA PRO A 91 -1.70 8.33 12.42
C PRO A 91 -3.08 8.85 11.96
N ASP A 92 -3.21 9.42 10.75
CA ASP A 92 -4.46 10.00 10.23
C ASP A 92 -5.22 9.07 9.26
N ILE A 93 -4.81 7.81 9.11
CA ILE A 93 -5.34 6.89 8.09
C ILE A 93 -6.86 6.73 8.17
N LEU A 94 -7.44 6.75 9.37
CA LEU A 94 -8.89 6.64 9.59
C LEU A 94 -9.66 7.86 9.06
N GLU A 95 -9.09 9.06 9.19
CA GLU A 95 -9.72 10.28 8.68
C GLU A 95 -9.66 10.31 7.14
N ARG A 96 -8.54 9.88 6.56
CA ARG A 96 -8.40 9.74 5.10
C ARG A 96 -9.35 8.67 4.55
N LEU A 97 -9.57 7.58 5.27
CA LEU A 97 -10.53 6.54 4.90
C LEU A 97 -11.97 7.06 4.93
N ASP A 98 -12.39 7.77 5.99
CA ASP A 98 -13.73 8.38 6.06
C ASP A 98 -13.97 9.41 4.94
N ALA A 99 -12.96 10.20 4.60
CA ALA A 99 -13.03 11.12 3.47
C ALA A 99 -13.22 10.38 2.14
N LEU A 100 -12.52 9.25 1.94
CA LEU A 100 -12.61 8.43 0.74
C LEU A 100 -13.97 7.72 0.63
N GLU A 101 -14.46 7.13 1.73
CA GLU A 101 -15.77 6.47 1.76
C GLU A 101 -16.91 7.44 1.40
N ARG A 102 -16.84 8.69 1.88
CA ARG A 102 -17.80 9.74 1.52
C ARG A 102 -17.71 10.15 0.05
N GLU A 103 -16.52 10.12 -0.53
CA GLU A 103 -16.33 10.37 -1.96
C GLU A 103 -16.88 9.21 -2.80
N GLU A 104 -16.64 7.96 -2.40
CA GLU A 104 -17.20 6.78 -3.04
C GLU A 104 -18.73 6.74 -2.96
N GLU A 105 -19.33 7.10 -1.82
CA GLU A 105 -20.80 7.20 -1.70
C GLU A 105 -21.38 8.21 -2.70
N ARG A 106 -20.68 9.32 -2.94
CA ARG A 106 -21.08 10.27 -3.98
C ARG A 106 -20.97 9.67 -5.37
N PHE A 107 -19.89 8.96 -5.69
CA PHE A 107 -19.74 8.31 -6.99
C PHE A 107 -20.77 7.22 -7.23
N GLY A 108 -21.10 6.43 -6.19
CA GLY A 108 -22.18 5.45 -6.24
C GLY A 108 -23.54 6.11 -6.46
N ALA A 109 -23.85 7.18 -5.73
CA ALA A 109 -25.09 7.93 -5.93
C ALA A 109 -25.19 8.63 -7.29
N GLU A 110 -24.05 9.00 -7.90
CA GLU A 110 -23.95 9.54 -9.25
C GLU A 110 -24.04 8.44 -10.34
N GLY A 111 -24.15 7.16 -9.95
CA GLY A 111 -24.32 6.02 -10.86
C GLY A 111 -23.02 5.60 -11.58
N PHE A 112 -21.85 5.96 -11.05
CA PHE A 112 -20.56 5.65 -11.69
C PHE A 112 -20.31 4.13 -11.84
N TYR A 113 -20.93 3.32 -10.97
CA TYR A 113 -20.77 1.87 -10.96
C TYR A 113 -21.97 1.10 -11.54
N ASP A 114 -23.03 1.77 -12.02
CA ASP A 114 -24.25 1.11 -12.52
C ASP A 114 -23.98 0.13 -13.67
N ASP A 115 -23.02 0.46 -14.55
CA ASP A 115 -22.58 -0.39 -15.66
C ASP A 115 -21.82 -1.65 -15.19
N LEU A 116 -21.15 -1.59 -14.03
CA LEU A 116 -20.37 -2.70 -13.47
C LEU A 116 -21.21 -3.58 -12.55
N GLU A 117 -22.15 -2.99 -11.81
CA GLU A 117 -23.06 -3.70 -10.92
C GLU A 117 -24.26 -4.32 -11.66
N GLY A 118 -24.43 -3.98 -12.95
CA GLY A 118 -25.52 -4.49 -13.77
C GLY A 118 -26.88 -3.93 -13.39
N GLU A 119 -26.92 -2.90 -12.53
CA GLU A 119 -28.17 -2.22 -12.14
C GLU A 119 -28.77 -1.42 -13.30
N GLY A 120 -27.98 -1.12 -14.34
CA GLY A 120 -28.42 -0.47 -15.58
C GLY A 120 -28.89 -1.42 -16.70
N GLU A 121 -28.82 -2.74 -16.53
CA GLU A 121 -29.37 -3.67 -17.51
C GLU A 121 -30.90 -3.71 -17.37
N GLU A 122 -31.59 -2.87 -18.13
CA GLU A 122 -33.03 -3.04 -18.35
C GLU A 122 -33.28 -4.47 -18.88
N ASP A 123 -34.19 -5.21 -18.25
CA ASP A 123 -34.61 -6.54 -18.72
C ASP A 123 -34.91 -6.46 -20.23
N GLU A 124 -34.08 -7.13 -21.05
CA GLU A 124 -34.28 -7.18 -22.50
C GLU A 124 -35.70 -7.72 -22.77
N ASP A 125 -36.53 -6.91 -23.44
CA ASP A 125 -37.90 -7.32 -23.76
C ASP A 125 -37.92 -8.54 -24.71
N GLU A 126 -39.05 -9.25 -24.75
CA GLU A 126 -39.17 -10.47 -25.56
C GLU A 126 -38.86 -10.21 -27.06
N GLU A 127 -39.13 -8.99 -27.54
CA GLU A 127 -38.84 -8.58 -28.91
C GLU A 127 -37.33 -8.43 -29.19
N THR A 128 -36.57 -7.78 -28.31
CA THR A 128 -35.11 -7.62 -28.47
C THR A 128 -34.38 -8.96 -28.37
N LEU A 129 -34.78 -9.82 -27.44
CA LEU A 129 -34.26 -11.19 -27.34
C LEU A 129 -34.53 -11.99 -28.62
N ALA A 130 -35.75 -11.90 -29.15
CA ALA A 130 -36.11 -12.56 -30.41
C ALA A 130 -35.31 -12.02 -31.60
N LEU A 131 -35.06 -10.71 -31.66
CA LEU A 131 -34.25 -10.08 -32.69
C LEU A 131 -32.80 -10.55 -32.65
N ARG A 132 -32.20 -10.64 -31.45
CA ARG A 132 -30.84 -11.14 -31.25
C ARG A 132 -30.72 -12.61 -31.66
N GLY A 133 -31.69 -13.44 -31.26
CA GLY A 133 -31.72 -14.85 -31.67
C GLY A 133 -31.88 -15.02 -33.18
N ALA A 134 -32.71 -14.19 -33.83
CA ALA A 134 -32.85 -14.19 -35.29
C ALA A 134 -31.55 -13.76 -35.98
N ALA A 135 -30.86 -12.75 -35.46
CA ALA A 135 -29.58 -12.27 -35.99
C ALA A 135 -28.51 -13.38 -35.92
N GLU A 136 -28.38 -14.08 -34.81
CA GLU A 136 -27.43 -15.19 -34.64
C GLU A 136 -27.68 -16.31 -35.66
N VAL A 137 -28.94 -16.68 -35.89
CA VAL A 137 -29.31 -17.68 -36.90
C VAL A 137 -28.94 -17.23 -38.32
N ILE A 138 -29.14 -15.94 -38.64
CA ILE A 138 -28.77 -15.38 -39.94
C ILE A 138 -27.24 -15.40 -40.12
N GLU A 139 -26.48 -14.93 -39.13
CA GLU A 139 -25.02 -14.93 -39.18
C GLU A 139 -24.45 -16.35 -39.34
N ALA A 140 -24.95 -17.32 -38.57
CA ALA A 140 -24.53 -18.71 -38.68
C ALA A 140 -24.82 -19.29 -40.08
N ARG A 141 -26.00 -18.96 -40.65
CA ARG A 141 -26.38 -19.40 -41.99
C ARG A 141 -25.50 -18.76 -43.07
N GLU A 142 -25.21 -17.47 -42.96
CA GLU A 142 -24.35 -16.75 -43.89
C GLU A 142 -22.91 -17.27 -43.83
N ALA A 143 -22.37 -17.49 -42.63
CA ALA A 143 -21.05 -18.07 -42.43
C ALA A 143 -20.95 -19.48 -43.05
N ALA A 144 -21.94 -20.33 -42.84
CA ALA A 144 -21.99 -21.67 -43.44
C ALA A 144 -22.07 -21.62 -44.97
N ALA A 145 -22.92 -20.73 -45.52
CA ALA A 145 -23.05 -20.54 -46.96
C ALA A 145 -21.74 -20.00 -47.58
N HIS A 146 -21.08 -19.06 -46.90
CA HIS A 146 -19.81 -18.50 -47.32
C HIS A 146 -18.70 -19.57 -47.30
N ALA A 147 -18.59 -20.35 -46.22
CA ALA A 147 -17.63 -21.45 -46.11
C ALA A 147 -17.85 -22.52 -47.20
N ALA A 148 -19.11 -22.92 -47.44
CA ALA A 148 -19.45 -23.86 -48.51
C ALA A 148 -19.12 -23.31 -49.90
N SER A 149 -19.37 -22.01 -50.14
CA SER A 149 -18.99 -21.30 -51.37
C SER A 149 -17.48 -21.27 -51.55
N GLN A 150 -16.70 -20.94 -50.51
CA GLN A 150 -15.24 -20.93 -50.57
C GLN A 150 -14.68 -22.31 -50.92
N HIS A 151 -15.16 -23.37 -50.25
CA HIS A 151 -14.75 -24.74 -50.54
C HIS A 151 -15.06 -25.15 -52.00
N LYS A 152 -16.23 -24.76 -52.51
CA LYS A 152 -16.63 -25.02 -53.89
C LYS A 152 -15.83 -24.24 -54.93
N LYS A 153 -15.37 -23.03 -54.58
CA LYS A 153 -14.57 -22.14 -55.45
C LYS A 153 -13.05 -22.39 -55.35
N LYS A 154 -12.58 -23.18 -54.36
CA LYS A 154 -11.14 -23.44 -54.11
C LYS A 154 -10.42 -24.22 -55.21
N SER A 155 -11.10 -24.63 -56.30
CA SER A 155 -10.43 -25.28 -57.42
C SER A 155 -9.68 -24.29 -58.32
N LYS A 156 -8.56 -23.76 -57.83
CA LYS A 156 -7.67 -22.87 -58.61
C LYS A 156 -7.13 -23.52 -59.91
N ASN A 157 -7.25 -24.85 -60.06
CA ASN A 157 -6.75 -25.59 -61.21
C ASN A 157 -7.78 -26.57 -61.85
N ARG A 158 -9.10 -26.40 -61.61
CA ARG A 158 -10.13 -27.24 -62.24
C ARG A 158 -11.33 -26.39 -62.69
N ARG A 159 -11.77 -26.61 -63.94
CA ARG A 159 -12.96 -25.95 -64.50
C ARG A 159 -14.23 -26.43 -63.79
N VAL A 160 -15.15 -25.50 -63.51
CA VAL A 160 -16.46 -25.81 -62.91
C VAL A 160 -17.36 -26.48 -63.96
N ILE A 161 -17.83 -27.69 -63.68
CA ILE A 161 -18.77 -28.41 -64.56
C ILE A 161 -20.15 -27.72 -64.50
N PRO A 162 -20.80 -27.41 -65.63
CA PRO A 162 -22.12 -26.77 -65.63
C PRO A 162 -23.18 -27.70 -65.02
N ARG A 163 -24.09 -27.13 -64.23
CA ARG A 163 -25.12 -27.88 -63.46
C ARG A 163 -25.99 -28.81 -64.33
N LYS A 164 -26.21 -28.47 -65.61
CA LYS A 164 -27.02 -29.26 -66.56
C LYS A 164 -26.39 -30.62 -66.92
N LEU A 165 -25.07 -30.75 -66.77
CA LEU A 165 -24.32 -31.97 -67.07
C LEU A 165 -24.01 -32.79 -65.79
N GLN A 166 -24.52 -32.37 -64.63
CA GLN A 166 -24.32 -33.06 -63.36
C GLN A 166 -25.52 -33.97 -63.06
N ASN A 167 -25.25 -35.22 -62.69
CA ASN A 167 -26.30 -36.16 -62.28
C ASN A 167 -26.80 -35.76 -60.89
N ARG A 168 -28.08 -35.40 -60.76
CA ARG A 168 -28.72 -35.11 -59.46
C ARG A 168 -29.25 -36.41 -58.88
N THR A 169 -28.77 -36.81 -57.72
CA THR A 169 -29.38 -37.90 -56.95
C THR A 169 -30.63 -37.35 -56.25
N LEU A 170 -31.76 -38.04 -56.39
CA LEU A 170 -32.93 -37.79 -55.56
C LEU A 170 -32.61 -38.35 -54.17
N GLY A 171 -32.45 -37.46 -53.20
CA GLY A 171 -32.30 -37.74 -51.78
C GLY A 171 -33.06 -36.67 -51.03
#